data_AF-A0ABD3FJA4-F1
#
_entry.id   AF-A0ABD3FJA4-F1
#
_cell.length_a   1.000
_cell.length_b   1.000
_cell.length_c   1.000
_cell.angle_alpha   90.00
_cell.angle_beta   90.00
_cell.angle_gamma   90.00
#
_symmetry.space_group_name_H-M   'P 1'
#
loop_
_entity.id
_entity.type
_entity.pdbx_description
1 polymer ?
#
loop_
_entity_poly.entity_id
_entity_poly.type
_entity_poly.pdbx_seq_one_letter_code
_entity_poly.pdbx_strand_id
1 'polypeptide(L)'
;MTEDMTNFNHKNVSTTHITKLVIPTLMGRLPLRSWSAARDEVRLRFRCTACGKCCTGSGGRVRVNERELEELAEATDSSVVEFKRRFTHAVEEVVDGQKREQLVLRQTPDDKHCIFLQGSKCSVYQARPTQCRTFPWWPQNLVSDYDWQLAAADCEGIHVEEEEEDIPAYSFNDVMPETILHDIHRSGENYTYDELHQMLQDLREVEPEFVAQYKAELFAKFSRRIVFSDDEVTVLDSNLDGATRSFVFNDRLRLTQSEVVLSESSDSEPAFDRSTLALDVHRALCMPLAWLPKAHLPLHVGVLGAGACTLPLFLLEHYLPQELGRLDAVEPSSQVNSIARRFFGITSALQRDLRLVIHEKMGEDFLQQEGEAFDVLVVDVEAGESCEGVRAPPIGMLGPHFLQTAKYRLAPGGILAVNVITESKEALDDVESKIGRVFSRGLRLSLPSNSVFFLFNEEKDDKFLDVAGYVRMVQNSAFQTQYAQTPELLGTCQLTAWHSSN
;
A
#
# COMPACT_ATOMS: atom_id res chain seq x y z
N MET A 1 48.87 38.77 -30.93
CA MET A 1 50.13 38.43 -31.63
C MET A 1 50.94 37.65 -30.62
N THR A 2 50.84 36.32 -30.63
CA THR A 2 51.73 35.31 -31.26
C THR A 2 52.37 34.55 -30.10
N GLU A 3 52.48 33.23 -29.99
CA GLU A 3 52.15 32.07 -30.83
C GLU A 3 52.16 30.84 -29.91
N ASP A 4 51.18 29.96 -30.14
CA ASP A 4 51.18 28.49 -30.19
C ASP A 4 52.32 27.59 -29.67
N MET A 5 51.86 26.52 -28.97
CA MET A 5 52.09 25.07 -29.22
C MET A 5 53.53 24.60 -29.56
N THR A 6 54.18 23.68 -28.82
CA THR A 6 53.87 22.25 -28.68
C THR A 6 55.01 21.58 -27.87
N ASN A 7 54.72 20.62 -27.00
CA ASN A 7 55.50 19.37 -26.95
C ASN A 7 54.82 18.28 -26.10
N PHE A 8 54.80 17.08 -26.67
CA PHE A 8 54.17 15.87 -26.17
C PHE A 8 55.14 15.06 -25.28
N ASN A 9 54.56 14.46 -24.25
CA ASN A 9 54.72 13.08 -23.78
C ASN A 9 55.55 12.67 -22.54
N HIS A 10 54.80 11.99 -21.67
CA HIS A 10 55.09 10.91 -20.73
C HIS A 10 56.04 11.12 -19.54
N LYS A 11 55.46 11.16 -18.33
CA LYS A 11 55.69 10.14 -17.27
C LYS A 11 54.76 10.31 -16.05
N ASN A 12 53.98 9.26 -15.82
CA ASN A 12 53.54 8.67 -14.54
C ASN A 12 53.00 9.60 -13.42
N VAL A 13 51.67 9.62 -13.28
CA VAL A 13 51.03 9.84 -11.98
C VAL A 13 50.06 8.68 -11.71
N SER A 14 50.28 8.05 -10.56
CA SER A 14 49.62 6.86 -10.05
C SER A 14 48.12 7.03 -9.94
N THR A 15 47.36 6.18 -10.63
CA THR A 15 45.90 6.02 -10.47
C THR A 15 45.60 5.28 -9.17
N THR A 16 45.18 5.99 -8.15
CA THR A 16 44.53 5.42 -6.98
C THR A 16 43.07 5.14 -7.33
N HIS A 17 42.70 3.87 -7.45
CA HIS A 17 41.33 3.44 -7.65
C HIS A 17 40.46 3.85 -6.46
N ILE A 18 39.66 4.90 -6.65
CA ILE A 18 38.48 5.14 -5.83
C ILE A 18 37.41 4.18 -6.37
N THR A 19 37.29 3.01 -5.72
CA THR A 19 36.12 2.15 -5.83
C THR A 19 34.91 2.97 -5.43
N LYS A 20 34.11 3.40 -6.42
CA LYS A 20 32.74 3.85 -6.19
C LYS A 20 32.02 2.73 -5.44
N LEU A 21 31.58 3.02 -4.21
CA LEU A 21 30.52 2.23 -3.60
C LEU A 21 29.31 2.34 -4.53
N VAL A 22 29.03 1.26 -5.25
CA VAL A 22 27.77 1.05 -5.94
C VAL A 22 26.75 0.82 -4.83
N ILE A 23 25.91 1.83 -4.59
CA ILE A 23 24.62 1.63 -3.92
C ILE A 23 23.85 0.67 -4.83
N PRO A 24 23.28 -0.46 -4.35
CA PRO A 24 22.52 -1.36 -5.20
C PRO A 24 21.18 -0.71 -5.55
N THR A 25 21.16 0.07 -6.64
CA THR A 25 19.94 0.65 -7.23
C THR A 25 19.40 -0.20 -8.39
N LEU A 26 19.77 -1.48 -8.49
CA LEU A 26 19.19 -2.43 -9.43
C LEU A 26 19.27 -3.83 -8.81
N MET A 27 18.24 -4.24 -8.05
CA MET A 27 17.82 -5.64 -8.16
C MET A 27 17.26 -5.79 -9.59
N GLY A 28 17.82 -6.73 -10.36
CA GLY A 28 17.33 -7.01 -11.71
C GLY A 28 15.82 -7.26 -11.68
N ARG A 29 15.09 -6.53 -12.50
CA ARG A 29 13.63 -6.64 -12.64
C ARG A 29 13.30 -8.03 -13.21
N LEU A 30 13.04 -9.01 -12.37
CA LEU A 30 12.53 -10.28 -12.84
C LEU A 30 11.03 -10.15 -13.09
N PRO A 31 10.55 -10.56 -14.28
CA PRO A 31 9.13 -10.57 -14.55
C PRO A 31 8.43 -11.51 -13.56
N LEU A 32 7.27 -11.07 -13.05
CA LEU A 32 6.46 -11.87 -12.15
C LEU A 32 6.01 -13.16 -12.82
N ARG A 33 6.15 -14.27 -12.10
CA ARG A 33 5.80 -15.60 -12.61
C ARG A 33 4.50 -16.10 -12.01
N SER A 34 3.68 -16.76 -12.81
CA SER A 34 2.50 -17.45 -12.29
C SER A 34 2.92 -18.74 -11.60
N TRP A 35 2.75 -18.80 -10.28
CA TRP A 35 2.94 -20.04 -9.54
C TRP A 35 1.76 -21.01 -9.71
N SER A 36 0.53 -20.51 -9.88
CA SER A 36 -0.69 -21.32 -9.82
C SER A 36 -0.74 -22.49 -10.81
N ALA A 37 -0.12 -22.36 -11.98
CA ALA A 37 -0.11 -23.42 -12.99
C ALA A 37 1.00 -24.48 -12.78
N ALA A 38 2.03 -24.16 -11.99
CA ALA A 38 3.27 -24.95 -11.92
C ALA A 38 3.89 -24.97 -10.51
N ARG A 39 3.07 -24.90 -9.45
CA ARG A 39 3.57 -24.81 -8.06
C ARG A 39 4.56 -25.94 -7.70
N ASP A 40 4.39 -27.14 -8.26
CA ASP A 40 5.31 -28.27 -8.02
C ASP A 40 6.70 -28.08 -8.66
N GLU A 41 6.81 -27.22 -9.68
CA GLU A 41 8.07 -26.87 -10.36
C GLU A 41 8.78 -25.69 -9.69
N VAL A 42 8.06 -24.86 -8.92
CA VAL A 42 8.62 -23.72 -8.21
C VAL A 42 9.69 -24.17 -7.21
N ARG A 43 10.80 -23.44 -7.18
CA ARG A 43 11.90 -23.63 -6.23
C ARG A 43 12.15 -22.33 -5.50
N LEU A 44 11.80 -22.30 -4.22
CA LEU A 44 11.99 -21.15 -3.33
C LEU A 44 13.44 -21.15 -2.87
N ARG A 45 14.20 -20.09 -3.16
CA ARG A 45 15.61 -19.98 -2.77
C ARG A 45 15.79 -19.07 -1.58
N PHE A 46 16.33 -19.61 -0.49
CA PHE A 46 16.56 -18.83 0.72
C PHE A 46 17.82 -19.26 1.47
N ARG A 47 18.58 -18.27 1.93
CA ARG A 47 19.67 -18.45 2.90
C ARG A 47 19.72 -17.25 3.84
N CYS A 48 19.41 -17.46 5.11
CA CYS A 48 19.57 -16.40 6.12
C CYS A 48 21.05 -15.94 6.19
N THR A 49 21.30 -14.67 5.91
CA THR A 49 22.63 -14.04 6.02
C THR A 49 22.89 -13.43 7.41
N ALA A 50 21.92 -13.55 8.33
CA ALA A 50 21.90 -12.87 9.62
C ALA A 50 22.10 -11.35 9.51
N CYS A 51 21.48 -10.73 8.49
CA CYS A 51 21.56 -9.29 8.21
C CYS A 51 20.72 -8.41 9.14
N GLY A 52 19.74 -9.00 9.84
CA GLY A 52 18.87 -8.27 10.76
C GLY A 52 17.78 -7.42 10.08
N LYS A 53 17.66 -7.44 8.74
CA LYS A 53 16.64 -6.66 8.00
C LYS A 53 15.20 -7.04 8.40
N CYS A 54 14.92 -8.31 8.67
CA CYS A 54 13.61 -8.75 9.19
C CYS A 54 13.31 -8.24 10.62
N CYS A 55 14.30 -7.68 11.32
CA CYS A 55 14.13 -6.99 12.60
C CYS A 55 13.96 -5.46 12.42
N THR A 56 13.99 -4.96 11.18
CA THR A 56 13.79 -3.55 10.83
C THR A 56 12.40 -3.35 10.23
N GLY A 57 11.73 -2.25 10.58
CA GLY A 57 10.41 -1.92 10.07
C GLY A 57 9.52 -1.29 11.13
N SER A 58 8.93 -0.14 10.80
CA SER A 58 7.90 0.52 11.61
C SER A 58 6.64 -0.32 11.60
N GLY A 59 6.25 -0.86 12.76
CA GLY A 59 4.97 -1.57 12.93
C GLY A 59 4.97 -3.10 12.74
N GLY A 60 6.12 -3.73 12.45
CA GLY A 60 6.23 -5.19 12.49
C GLY A 60 6.06 -5.72 13.93
N ARG A 61 5.01 -6.50 14.19
CA ARG A 61 4.72 -7.09 15.51
C ARG A 61 5.23 -8.52 15.59
N VAL A 62 6.18 -8.78 16.49
CA VAL A 62 6.61 -10.15 16.83
C VAL A 62 5.77 -10.62 18.02
N ARG A 63 4.82 -11.51 17.77
CA ARG A 63 3.99 -12.14 18.80
C ARG A 63 4.82 -13.13 19.61
N VAL A 64 4.53 -13.19 20.90
CA VAL A 64 5.16 -14.14 21.84
C VAL A 64 4.11 -14.74 22.76
N ASN A 65 4.16 -16.05 22.94
CA ASN A 65 3.33 -16.76 23.91
C ASN A 65 4.05 -16.96 25.25
N GLU A 66 3.41 -17.60 26.23
CA GLU A 66 4.00 -17.75 27.57
C GLU A 66 5.22 -18.66 27.58
N ARG A 67 5.22 -19.73 26.78
CA ARG A 67 6.35 -20.65 26.67
C ARG A 67 7.58 -19.97 26.06
N GLU A 68 7.39 -19.20 24.99
CA GLU A 68 8.47 -18.43 24.36
C GLU A 68 9.02 -17.35 25.31
N LEU A 69 8.18 -16.79 26.19
CA LEU A 69 8.63 -15.82 27.19
C LEU A 69 9.54 -16.46 28.25
N GLU A 70 9.37 -17.74 28.56
CA GLU A 70 10.29 -18.47 29.44
C GLU A 70 11.66 -18.61 28.78
N GLU A 71 11.71 -19.05 27.51
CA GLU A 71 12.96 -19.20 26.75
C GLU A 71 13.69 -17.86 26.56
N LEU A 72 12.95 -16.81 26.22
CA LEU A 72 13.51 -15.47 26.04
C LEU A 72 14.02 -14.86 27.36
N ALA A 73 13.32 -15.11 28.47
CA ALA A 73 13.74 -14.65 29.78
C ALA A 73 15.05 -15.34 30.22
N GLU A 74 15.15 -16.65 30.00
CA GLU A 74 16.39 -17.41 30.24
C GLU A 74 17.53 -16.89 29.37
N ALA A 75 17.29 -16.68 28.07
CA ALA A 75 18.30 -16.17 27.13
C ALA A 75 18.78 -14.74 27.46
N THR A 76 18.05 -14.00 28.29
CA THR A 76 18.38 -12.63 28.71
C THR A 76 18.75 -12.52 30.19
N ASP A 77 18.97 -13.65 30.87
CA ASP A 77 19.30 -13.74 32.29
C ASP A 77 18.33 -12.91 33.16
N SER A 78 17.04 -13.02 32.85
CA SER A 78 15.96 -12.26 33.48
C SER A 78 14.86 -13.20 33.99
N SER A 79 14.09 -12.77 34.99
CA SER A 79 12.84 -13.46 35.34
C SER A 79 11.77 -13.20 34.26
N VAL A 80 10.83 -14.13 34.07
CA VAL A 80 9.70 -13.96 33.11
C VAL A 80 8.91 -12.68 33.37
N VAL A 81 8.68 -12.35 34.64
CA VAL A 81 7.97 -11.11 35.03
C VAL A 81 8.75 -9.87 34.63
N GLU A 82 10.07 -9.88 34.85
CA GLU A 82 10.93 -8.77 34.44
C GLU A 82 11.00 -8.66 32.91
N PHE A 83 11.11 -9.79 32.21
CA PHE A 83 11.15 -9.84 30.75
C PHE A 83 9.88 -9.27 30.15
N LYS A 84 8.71 -9.78 30.57
CA LYS A 84 7.38 -9.28 30.16
C LYS A 84 7.32 -7.76 30.31
N ARG A 85 7.70 -7.24 31.48
CA ARG A 85 7.68 -5.80 31.77
C ARG A 85 8.62 -4.98 30.87
N ARG A 86 9.84 -5.45 30.64
CA ARG A 86 10.90 -4.68 29.95
C ARG A 86 10.82 -4.76 28.44
N PHE A 87 10.46 -5.92 27.90
CA PHE A 87 10.65 -6.24 26.48
C PHE A 87 9.35 -6.52 25.73
N THR A 88 8.20 -6.55 26.40
CA THR A 88 6.91 -6.78 25.74
C THR A 88 5.92 -5.66 25.99
N HIS A 89 4.89 -5.60 25.16
CA HIS A 89 3.67 -4.84 25.42
C HIS A 89 2.47 -5.60 24.86
N ALA A 90 1.29 -5.32 25.40
CA ALA A 90 0.04 -5.88 24.94
C ALA A 90 -0.50 -5.05 23.77
N VAL A 91 -1.04 -5.74 22.76
CA VAL A 91 -1.80 -5.16 21.66
C VAL A 91 -3.17 -5.83 21.62
N GLU A 92 -4.23 -5.03 21.43
CA GLU A 92 -5.55 -5.56 21.09
C GLU A 92 -5.59 -5.86 19.59
N GLU A 93 -6.03 -7.07 19.25
CA GLU A 93 -6.32 -7.46 17.88
C GLU A 93 -7.72 -8.06 17.78
N VAL A 94 -8.38 -7.85 16.65
CA VAL A 94 -9.67 -8.48 16.36
C VAL A 94 -9.41 -9.68 15.47
N VAL A 95 -9.66 -10.88 15.98
CA VAL A 95 -9.55 -12.14 15.25
C VAL A 95 -10.95 -12.75 15.23
N ASP A 96 -11.50 -13.01 14.03
CA ASP A 96 -12.86 -13.52 13.83
C ASP A 96 -13.95 -12.71 14.57
N GLY A 97 -13.81 -11.38 14.57
CA GLY A 97 -14.73 -10.47 15.25
C GLY A 97 -14.61 -10.44 16.77
N GLN A 98 -13.66 -11.19 17.37
CA GLN A 98 -13.39 -11.19 18.80
C GLN A 98 -12.12 -10.41 19.13
N LYS A 99 -12.22 -9.52 20.13
CA LYS A 99 -11.04 -8.85 20.70
C LYS A 99 -10.21 -9.85 21.47
N ARG A 100 -8.95 -10.00 21.09
CA ARG A 100 -7.93 -10.78 21.80
C ARG A 100 -6.76 -9.87 22.14
N GLU A 101 -6.29 -9.97 23.37
CA GLU A 101 -5.05 -9.33 23.79
C GLU A 101 -3.89 -10.27 23.45
N GLN A 102 -2.89 -9.75 22.74
CA GLN A 102 -1.68 -10.49 22.40
C GLN A 102 -0.45 -9.75 22.90
N LEU A 103 0.51 -10.49 23.45
CA LEU A 103 1.82 -9.94 23.80
C LEU A 103 2.71 -9.92 22.58
N VAL A 104 3.35 -8.78 22.36
CA VAL A 104 4.34 -8.61 21.29
C VAL A 104 5.62 -8.01 21.84
N LEU A 105 6.74 -8.32 21.20
CA LEU A 105 8.02 -7.71 21.51
C LEU A 105 7.96 -6.19 21.25
N ARG A 106 8.61 -5.42 22.12
CA ARG A 106 8.76 -3.97 21.95
C ARG A 106 9.69 -3.66 20.78
N GLN A 107 9.45 -2.50 20.18
CA GLN A 107 10.39 -1.87 19.29
C GLN A 107 11.34 -0.93 20.07
N THR A 108 12.36 -0.42 19.40
CA THR A 108 13.20 0.68 19.88
C THR A 108 12.36 1.95 20.12
N PRO A 109 12.83 2.93 20.91
CA PRO A 109 12.04 4.13 21.22
C PRO A 109 11.58 4.96 20.01
N ASP A 110 12.25 4.81 18.86
CA ASP A 110 11.89 5.44 17.59
C ASP A 110 10.96 4.59 16.72
N ASP A 111 10.53 3.42 17.20
CA ASP A 111 9.62 2.48 16.52
C ASP A 111 10.15 2.04 15.14
N LYS A 112 11.46 1.81 15.03
CA LYS A 112 12.11 1.39 13.77
C LYS A 112 12.63 -0.04 13.77
N HIS A 113 12.96 -0.57 14.95
CA HIS A 113 13.66 -1.83 15.08
C HIS A 113 13.13 -2.66 16.24
N CYS A 114 13.21 -3.99 16.15
CA CYS A 114 13.00 -4.86 17.30
C CYS A 114 14.00 -4.51 18.43
N ILE A 115 13.55 -4.52 19.69
CA ILE A 115 14.38 -4.19 20.87
C ILE A 115 15.64 -5.07 21.01
N PHE A 116 15.66 -6.26 20.40
CA PHE A 116 16.79 -7.18 20.42
C PHE A 116 17.74 -7.05 19.22
N LEU A 117 17.54 -6.08 18.33
CA LEU A 117 18.47 -5.83 17.23
C LEU A 117 19.71 -5.08 17.77
N GLN A 118 20.88 -5.72 17.69
CA GLN A 118 22.18 -5.13 18.04
C GLN A 118 23.07 -5.06 16.79
N GLY A 119 23.28 -3.85 16.28
CA GLY A 119 23.89 -3.67 14.96
C GLY A 119 23.04 -4.37 13.90
N SER A 120 23.63 -5.34 13.20
CA SER A 120 22.92 -6.15 12.19
C SER A 120 22.48 -7.52 12.71
N LYS A 121 22.58 -7.80 14.01
CA LYS A 121 22.36 -9.15 14.57
C LYS A 121 21.33 -9.15 15.69
N CYS A 122 20.48 -10.17 15.73
CA CYS A 122 19.57 -10.39 16.85
C CYS A 122 20.37 -10.89 18.07
N SER A 123 20.25 -10.19 19.20
CA SER A 123 20.95 -10.55 20.44
C SER A 123 20.44 -11.84 21.08
N VAL A 124 19.23 -12.27 20.73
CA VAL A 124 18.57 -13.51 21.20
C VAL A 124 18.38 -14.51 20.06
N TYR A 125 19.32 -14.56 19.09
CA TYR A 125 19.15 -15.35 17.85
C TYR A 125 18.79 -16.83 18.07
N GLN A 126 19.32 -17.45 19.13
CA GLN A 126 19.05 -18.86 19.48
C GLN A 126 17.73 -19.05 20.23
N ALA A 127 17.14 -18.00 20.79
CA ALA A 127 15.86 -18.01 21.50
C ALA A 127 14.78 -17.25 20.72
N ARG A 128 14.94 -17.14 19.39
CA ARG A 128 13.97 -16.45 18.53
C ARG A 128 12.59 -17.12 18.69
N PRO A 129 11.50 -16.35 18.82
CA PRO A 129 10.14 -16.88 18.74
C PRO A 129 9.88 -17.62 17.44
N THR A 130 8.87 -18.48 17.43
CA THR A 130 8.38 -19.25 16.28
C THR A 130 8.16 -18.37 15.07
N GLN A 131 7.51 -17.22 15.24
CA GLN A 131 7.31 -16.23 14.17
C GLN A 131 8.64 -15.80 13.52
N CYS A 132 9.69 -15.56 14.31
CA CYS A 132 11.01 -15.15 13.81
C CYS A 132 11.83 -16.31 13.22
N ARG A 133 11.59 -17.56 13.67
CA ARG A 133 12.27 -18.76 13.16
C ARG A 133 11.70 -19.23 11.82
N THR A 134 10.39 -19.14 11.68
CA THR A 134 9.65 -19.57 10.49
C THR A 134 9.77 -18.61 9.31
N PHE A 135 10.35 -17.41 9.48
CA PHE A 135 10.61 -16.49 8.37
C PHE A 135 11.67 -17.07 7.41
N PRO A 136 11.46 -17.08 6.07
CA PRO A 136 10.42 -16.38 5.31
C PRO A 136 9.22 -17.25 4.91
N TRP A 137 9.06 -18.45 5.48
CA TRP A 137 8.06 -19.47 5.12
C TRP A 137 6.64 -19.18 5.61
N TRP A 138 6.34 -17.93 5.88
CA TRP A 138 5.01 -17.50 6.29
C TRP A 138 4.01 -17.67 5.13
N PRO A 139 2.77 -18.08 5.39
CA PRO A 139 1.81 -18.34 4.31
C PRO A 139 1.60 -17.14 3.39
N GLN A 140 1.69 -15.90 3.92
CA GLN A 140 1.52 -14.68 3.13
C GLN A 140 2.60 -14.51 2.06
N ASN A 141 3.84 -14.94 2.33
CA ASN A 141 4.95 -14.88 1.38
C ASN A 141 4.87 -16.00 0.32
N LEU A 142 4.06 -17.04 0.59
CA LEU A 142 3.96 -18.26 -0.21
C LEU A 142 2.72 -18.28 -1.13
N VAL A 143 1.93 -17.20 -1.14
CA VAL A 143 0.74 -17.07 -1.97
C VAL A 143 1.10 -17.07 -3.47
N SER A 144 2.07 -16.25 -3.86
CA SER A 144 2.49 -16.06 -5.25
C SER A 144 3.91 -15.51 -5.38
N ASP A 145 4.45 -15.52 -6.60
CA ASP A 145 5.75 -14.92 -6.93
C ASP A 145 5.82 -13.44 -6.53
N TYR A 146 4.71 -12.73 -6.69
CA TYR A 146 4.57 -11.34 -6.26
C TYR A 146 4.82 -11.18 -4.76
N ASP A 147 4.23 -12.04 -3.93
CA ASP A 147 4.40 -11.97 -2.48
C ASP A 147 5.81 -12.41 -2.05
N TRP A 148 6.43 -13.32 -2.80
CA TRP A 148 7.84 -13.71 -2.59
C TRP A 148 8.82 -12.58 -2.94
N GLN A 149 8.62 -11.91 -4.07
CA GLN A 149 9.42 -10.75 -4.47
C GLN A 149 9.25 -9.58 -3.49
N LEU A 150 8.03 -9.37 -2.98
CA LEU A 150 7.79 -8.39 -1.90
C LEU A 150 8.59 -8.72 -0.65
N ALA A 151 8.59 -9.98 -0.20
CA ALA A 151 9.38 -10.42 0.93
C ALA A 151 10.89 -10.26 0.68
N ALA A 152 11.36 -10.50 -0.56
CA ALA A 152 12.76 -10.35 -0.95
C ALA A 152 13.26 -8.91 -0.82
N ALA A 153 12.38 -7.94 -1.06
CA ALA A 153 12.71 -6.54 -0.91
C ALA A 153 13.00 -6.15 0.57
N ASP A 154 12.57 -6.98 1.53
CA ASP A 154 12.83 -6.82 2.97
C ASP A 154 13.85 -7.85 3.52
N CYS A 155 14.33 -8.78 2.69
CA CYS A 155 15.33 -9.77 3.06
C CYS A 155 16.23 -10.15 1.88
N GLU A 156 17.51 -9.76 1.96
CA GLU A 156 18.52 -10.11 0.94
C GLU A 156 18.83 -11.60 0.84
N GLY A 157 18.41 -12.40 1.83
CA GLY A 157 18.59 -13.84 1.81
C GLY A 157 17.53 -14.57 1.01
N ILE A 158 16.49 -13.88 0.54
CA ILE A 158 15.47 -14.40 -0.37
C ILE A 158 15.92 -14.11 -1.80
N HIS A 159 16.10 -15.17 -2.57
CA HIS A 159 16.57 -15.06 -3.95
C HIS A 159 15.40 -15.34 -4.90
N VAL A 160 15.26 -14.43 -5.86
CA VAL A 160 14.21 -14.45 -6.87
C VAL A 160 14.72 -15.00 -8.20
N GLU A 161 16.04 -15.06 -8.40
CA GLU A 161 16.70 -15.59 -9.59
C GLU A 161 16.83 -17.13 -9.57
N GLU A 162 16.77 -17.74 -10.75
CA GLU A 162 16.81 -19.19 -10.89
C GLU A 162 18.21 -19.80 -10.95
N GLU A 163 19.25 -18.99 -11.13
CA GLU A 163 20.59 -19.46 -11.53
C GLU A 163 21.65 -19.36 -10.43
N GLU A 164 21.25 -19.28 -9.17
CA GLU A 164 22.19 -19.29 -8.04
C GLU A 164 22.35 -20.72 -7.50
N GLU A 165 23.36 -21.45 -8.00
CA GLU A 165 23.65 -22.85 -7.63
C GLU A 165 24.06 -23.03 -6.16
N ASP A 166 24.66 -21.99 -5.55
CA ASP A 166 25.16 -22.05 -4.17
C ASP A 166 24.08 -21.82 -3.11
N ILE A 167 22.81 -21.66 -3.51
CA ILE A 167 21.72 -21.29 -2.60
C ILE A 167 20.74 -22.45 -2.45
N PRO A 168 20.38 -22.84 -1.20
CA PRO A 168 19.40 -23.89 -0.98
C PRO A 168 18.09 -23.57 -1.70
N ALA A 169 17.59 -24.56 -2.44
CA ALA A 169 16.33 -24.51 -3.15
C ALA A 169 15.34 -25.45 -2.46
N TYR A 170 14.17 -24.93 -2.13
CA TYR A 170 13.12 -25.65 -1.42
C TYR A 170 11.89 -25.78 -2.30
N SER A 171 11.27 -26.95 -2.31
CA SER A 171 9.91 -27.13 -2.82
C SER A 171 8.90 -26.65 -1.78
N PHE A 172 7.64 -26.46 -2.18
CA PHE A 172 6.58 -26.17 -1.21
C PHE A 172 6.46 -27.26 -0.13
N ASN A 173 6.64 -28.54 -0.50
CA ASN A 173 6.59 -29.64 0.47
C ASN A 173 7.69 -29.52 1.55
N ASP A 174 8.86 -29.01 1.18
CA ASP A 174 9.98 -28.86 2.12
C ASP A 174 9.70 -27.77 3.16
N VAL A 175 8.93 -26.73 2.80
CA VAL A 175 8.69 -25.55 3.67
C VAL A 175 7.35 -25.60 4.40
N MET A 176 6.39 -26.45 3.97
CA MET A 176 5.08 -26.56 4.64
C MET A 176 5.17 -26.80 6.16
N PRO A 177 6.11 -27.60 6.70
CA PRO A 177 6.23 -27.73 8.15
C PRO A 177 6.43 -26.38 8.87
N GLU A 178 7.29 -25.51 8.35
CA GLU A 178 7.52 -24.17 8.90
C GLU A 178 6.28 -23.27 8.77
N THR A 179 5.56 -23.38 7.65
CA THR A 179 4.31 -22.65 7.42
C THR A 179 3.21 -23.07 8.42
N ILE A 180 3.08 -24.37 8.68
CA ILE A 180 2.12 -24.91 9.67
C ILE A 180 2.47 -24.43 11.07
N LEU A 181 3.75 -24.50 11.46
CA LEU A 181 4.25 -24.00 12.74
C LEU A 181 3.91 -22.51 12.92
N HIS A 182 4.08 -21.71 11.88
CA HIS A 182 3.72 -20.30 11.88
C HIS A 182 2.21 -20.09 12.11
N ASP A 183 1.36 -20.83 11.42
CA ASP A 183 -0.09 -20.67 11.54
C ASP A 183 -0.62 -21.10 12.91
N ILE A 184 -0.12 -22.22 13.46
CA ILE A 184 -0.45 -22.66 14.82
C ILE A 184 0.00 -21.61 15.86
N HIS A 185 1.20 -21.04 15.69
CA HIS A 185 1.65 -19.95 16.55
C HIS A 185 0.73 -18.73 16.46
N ARG A 186 0.31 -18.36 15.25
CA ARG A 186 -0.56 -17.21 15.03
C ARG A 186 -1.99 -17.38 15.53
N SER A 187 -2.50 -18.60 15.67
CA SER A 187 -3.82 -18.84 16.27
C SER A 187 -3.83 -18.57 17.78
N GLY A 188 -2.65 -18.44 18.40
CA GLY A 188 -2.47 -18.12 19.82
C GLY A 188 -2.18 -19.34 20.70
N GLU A 189 -1.82 -20.49 20.10
CA GLU A 189 -1.43 -21.66 20.87
C GLU A 189 -0.14 -21.43 21.66
N ASN A 190 -0.05 -22.06 22.84
CA ASN A 190 1.00 -21.80 23.81
C ASN A 190 2.08 -22.90 23.79
N TYR A 191 2.86 -22.92 22.71
CA TYR A 191 3.95 -23.87 22.48
C TYR A 191 5.23 -23.16 22.03
N THR A 192 6.39 -23.72 22.35
CA THR A 192 7.66 -23.29 21.75
C THR A 192 7.80 -23.81 20.32
N TYR A 193 8.74 -23.25 19.56
CA TYR A 193 9.04 -23.74 18.21
C TYR A 193 9.42 -25.24 18.20
N ASP A 194 10.24 -25.67 19.16
CA ASP A 194 10.70 -27.06 19.25
C ASP A 194 9.54 -28.01 19.64
N GLU A 195 8.64 -27.56 20.53
CA GLU A 195 7.43 -28.32 20.88
C GLU A 195 6.51 -28.49 19.68
N LEU A 196 6.26 -27.42 18.91
CA LEU A 196 5.43 -27.50 17.70
C LEU A 196 6.04 -28.43 16.66
N HIS A 197 7.37 -28.40 16.51
CA HIS A 197 8.07 -29.28 15.58
C HIS A 197 7.90 -30.75 15.99
N GLN A 198 8.03 -31.07 17.28
CA GLN A 198 7.79 -32.43 17.79
C GLN A 198 6.32 -32.85 17.59
N MET A 199 5.37 -31.97 17.91
CA MET A 199 3.94 -32.25 17.71
C MET A 199 3.61 -32.53 16.24
N LEU A 200 4.18 -31.77 15.31
CA LEU A 200 3.98 -32.00 13.88
C LEU A 200 4.64 -33.31 13.41
N GLN A 201 5.79 -33.68 13.97
CA GLN A 201 6.41 -34.98 13.71
C GLN A 201 5.49 -36.13 14.16
N ASP A 202 5.00 -36.08 15.39
CA ASP A 202 4.10 -37.09 15.95
C ASP A 202 2.79 -37.17 15.14
N LEU A 203 2.23 -36.01 14.74
CA LEU A 203 1.02 -35.93 13.92
C LEU A 203 1.21 -36.60 12.56
N ARG A 204 2.38 -36.45 11.93
CA ARG A 204 2.67 -37.08 10.63
C ARG A 204 2.77 -38.60 10.70
N GLU A 205 3.02 -39.18 11.88
CA GLU A 205 3.01 -40.63 12.06
C GLU A 205 1.58 -41.19 12.07
N VAL A 206 0.63 -40.45 12.64
CA VAL A 206 -0.77 -40.86 12.77
C VAL A 206 -1.65 -40.38 11.62
N GLU A 207 -1.31 -39.23 11.02
CA GLU A 207 -1.99 -38.59 9.89
C GLU A 207 -0.98 -38.19 8.79
N PRO A 208 -0.48 -39.16 8.00
CA PRO A 208 0.56 -38.89 6.98
C PRO A 208 0.16 -37.88 5.91
N GLU A 209 -1.13 -37.68 5.69
CA GLU A 209 -1.67 -36.75 4.68
C GLU A 209 -1.87 -35.32 5.20
N PHE A 210 -1.73 -35.07 6.51
CA PHE A 210 -2.05 -33.78 7.14
C PHE A 210 -1.36 -32.60 6.43
N VAL A 211 -0.05 -32.71 6.19
CA VAL A 211 0.74 -31.65 5.53
C VAL A 211 0.27 -31.41 4.09
N ALA A 212 -0.10 -32.48 3.38
CA ALA A 212 -0.59 -32.38 2.00
C ALA A 212 -1.99 -31.74 1.94
N GLN A 213 -2.86 -32.07 2.91
CA GLN A 213 -4.19 -31.48 3.04
C GLN A 213 -4.11 -30.00 3.40
N TYR A 214 -3.31 -29.63 4.41
CA TYR A 214 -3.05 -28.22 4.75
C TYR A 214 -2.53 -27.43 3.55
N LYS A 215 -1.56 -27.97 2.80
CA LYS A 215 -1.04 -27.33 1.58
C LYS A 215 -2.14 -27.08 0.55
N ALA A 216 -2.99 -28.08 0.32
CA ALA A 216 -4.10 -27.97 -0.63
C ALA A 216 -5.12 -26.90 -0.20
N GLU A 217 -5.46 -26.85 1.09
CA GLU A 217 -6.36 -25.84 1.66
C GLU A 217 -5.77 -24.43 1.56
N LEU A 218 -4.49 -24.26 1.93
CA LEU A 218 -3.78 -22.99 1.83
C LEU A 218 -3.85 -22.44 0.39
N PHE A 219 -3.60 -23.30 -0.58
CA PHE A 219 -3.57 -22.96 -2.01
C PHE A 219 -4.93 -22.76 -2.65
N ALA A 220 -5.98 -23.37 -2.10
CA ALA A 220 -7.37 -23.13 -2.51
C ALA A 220 -7.91 -21.83 -1.91
N LYS A 221 -7.55 -21.54 -0.66
CA LYS A 221 -7.99 -20.34 0.06
C LYS A 221 -7.28 -19.08 -0.42
N PHE A 222 -5.97 -19.16 -0.65
CA PHE A 222 -5.15 -18.02 -1.01
C PHE A 222 -4.51 -18.21 -2.39
N SER A 223 -4.86 -17.34 -3.32
CA SER A 223 -4.25 -17.33 -4.64
C SER A 223 -4.14 -15.94 -5.22
N ARG A 224 -3.10 -15.74 -6.03
CA ARG A 224 -3.03 -14.64 -6.99
C ARG A 224 -2.78 -15.20 -8.37
N ARG A 225 -3.53 -14.71 -9.34
CA ARG A 225 -3.38 -15.05 -10.76
C ARG A 225 -2.92 -13.81 -11.51
N ILE A 226 -1.83 -13.94 -12.26
CA ILE A 226 -1.42 -12.92 -13.22
C ILE A 226 -2.40 -12.95 -14.39
N VAL A 227 -3.14 -11.86 -14.58
CA VAL A 227 -4.06 -11.65 -15.71
C VAL A 227 -3.29 -11.10 -16.91
N PHE A 228 -2.34 -10.21 -16.63
CA PHE A 228 -1.49 -9.57 -17.61
C PHE A 228 -0.19 -9.12 -16.94
N SER A 229 0.91 -9.18 -17.66
CA SER A 229 2.18 -8.62 -17.23
C SER A 229 2.99 -8.22 -18.47
N ASP A 230 3.66 -7.07 -18.39
CA ASP A 230 4.72 -6.65 -19.30
C ASP A 230 5.93 -6.15 -18.47
N ASP A 231 6.87 -5.43 -19.09
CA ASP A 231 8.08 -4.96 -18.42
C ASP A 231 7.82 -3.88 -17.35
N GLU A 232 6.69 -3.15 -17.44
CA GLU A 232 6.40 -2.00 -16.57
C GLU A 232 5.27 -2.27 -15.59
N VAL A 233 4.25 -3.06 -15.97
CA VAL A 233 3.04 -3.27 -15.15
C VAL A 233 2.61 -4.72 -15.07
N THR A 234 1.92 -5.06 -13.97
CA THR A 234 1.28 -6.35 -13.77
C THR A 234 -0.15 -6.16 -13.25
N VAL A 235 -1.10 -6.86 -13.86
CA VAL A 235 -2.51 -6.97 -13.44
C VAL A 235 -2.72 -8.33 -12.78
N LEU A 236 -3.27 -8.31 -11.58
CA LEU A 236 -3.43 -9.47 -10.70
C LEU A 236 -4.89 -9.64 -10.31
N ASP A 237 -5.42 -10.85 -10.44
CA ASP A 237 -6.62 -11.27 -9.72
C ASP A 237 -6.17 -11.91 -8.41
N SER A 238 -6.66 -11.43 -7.28
CA SER A 238 -6.33 -11.94 -5.94
C SER A 238 -7.58 -12.54 -5.30
N ASN A 239 -7.46 -13.73 -4.73
CA ASN A 239 -8.46 -14.34 -3.86
C ASN A 239 -7.79 -14.61 -2.51
N LEU A 240 -7.90 -13.63 -1.61
CA LEU A 240 -7.30 -13.67 -0.27
C LEU A 240 -8.35 -13.50 0.82
N ASP A 241 -9.19 -12.49 0.65
CA ASP A 241 -10.32 -12.15 1.50
C ASP A 241 -11.40 -11.51 0.62
N GLY A 242 -11.97 -12.34 -0.27
CA GLY A 242 -12.72 -11.89 -1.43
C GLY A 242 -11.86 -11.75 -2.69
N ALA A 243 -12.54 -11.75 -3.84
CA ALA A 243 -11.91 -11.66 -5.14
C ALA A 243 -11.72 -10.18 -5.52
N THR A 244 -10.49 -9.78 -5.83
CA THR A 244 -10.18 -8.44 -6.34
C THR A 244 -9.31 -8.51 -7.58
N ARG A 245 -9.41 -7.49 -8.44
CA ARG A 245 -8.43 -7.22 -9.48
C ARG A 245 -7.67 -5.96 -9.14
N SER A 246 -6.35 -6.05 -9.13
CA SER A 246 -5.47 -4.90 -8.94
C SER A 246 -4.46 -4.78 -10.06
N PHE A 247 -3.85 -3.61 -10.19
CA PHE A 247 -2.63 -3.46 -10.97
C PHE A 247 -1.56 -2.72 -10.17
N VAL A 248 -0.31 -3.06 -10.48
CA VAL A 248 0.91 -2.54 -9.86
C VAL A 248 1.93 -2.18 -10.95
N PHE A 249 2.83 -1.25 -10.64
CA PHE A 249 4.06 -1.05 -11.40
C PHE A 249 5.14 -2.02 -10.90
N ASN A 250 5.84 -2.66 -11.82
CA ASN A 250 6.81 -3.72 -11.52
C ASN A 250 8.04 -3.22 -10.74
N ASP A 251 8.35 -1.92 -10.82
CA ASP A 251 9.45 -1.31 -10.04
C ASP A 251 9.04 -0.89 -8.62
N ARG A 252 7.75 -0.95 -8.29
CA ARG A 252 7.20 -0.58 -6.98
C ARG A 252 6.00 -1.46 -6.62
N LEU A 253 6.24 -2.77 -6.60
CA LEU A 253 5.23 -3.80 -6.24
C LEU A 253 4.50 -3.50 -4.93
N ARG A 254 5.11 -2.79 -3.97
CA ARG A 254 4.51 -2.44 -2.68
C ARG A 254 3.33 -1.47 -2.79
N LEU A 255 3.14 -0.82 -3.95
CA LEU A 255 2.15 0.21 -4.18
C LEU A 255 1.09 -0.27 -5.18
N THR A 256 -0.03 -0.73 -4.65
CA THR A 256 -1.24 -0.99 -5.45
C THR A 256 -1.74 0.33 -6.04
N GLN A 257 -1.78 0.42 -7.37
CA GLN A 257 -2.20 1.63 -8.07
C GLN A 257 -3.72 1.74 -8.16
N SER A 258 -4.40 0.64 -8.44
CA SER A 258 -5.86 0.57 -8.43
C SER A 258 -6.29 -0.84 -8.09
N GLU A 259 -7.42 -0.94 -7.40
CA GLU A 259 -8.03 -2.21 -7.02
C GLU A 259 -9.55 -2.11 -7.20
N VAL A 260 -10.16 -3.18 -7.70
CA VAL A 260 -11.60 -3.31 -7.88
C VAL A 260 -12.05 -4.68 -7.39
N VAL A 261 -13.21 -4.74 -6.75
CA VAL A 261 -13.80 -6.01 -6.31
C VAL A 261 -14.35 -6.76 -7.52
N LEU A 262 -14.19 -8.07 -7.53
CA LEU A 262 -14.71 -8.97 -8.55
C LEU A 262 -15.90 -9.73 -8.00
N SER A 263 -16.96 -9.84 -8.79
CA SER A 263 -18.07 -10.75 -8.48
C SER A 263 -17.68 -12.19 -8.83
N GLU A 264 -18.09 -13.17 -8.01
CA GLU A 264 -17.86 -14.59 -8.29
C GLU A 264 -18.41 -15.00 -9.67
N SER A 265 -17.58 -15.67 -10.47
CA SER A 265 -18.00 -16.34 -11.71
C SER A 265 -17.18 -17.61 -11.89
N SER A 266 -17.84 -18.75 -12.10
CA SER A 266 -17.17 -20.05 -12.12
C SER A 266 -16.43 -20.37 -13.43
N ASP A 267 -16.73 -19.69 -14.56
CA ASP A 267 -16.22 -20.12 -15.88
C ASP A 267 -15.99 -18.99 -16.92
N SER A 268 -16.13 -17.71 -16.56
CA SER A 268 -15.97 -16.55 -17.47
C SER A 268 -15.06 -15.45 -16.91
N GLU A 269 -14.74 -14.43 -17.73
CA GLU A 269 -14.09 -13.22 -17.22
C GLU A 269 -14.95 -12.61 -16.10
N PRO A 270 -14.41 -12.41 -14.89
CA PRO A 270 -15.20 -11.97 -13.75
C PRO A 270 -15.76 -10.57 -14.00
N ALA A 271 -17.02 -10.34 -13.61
CA ALA A 271 -17.58 -9.01 -13.65
C ALA A 271 -17.04 -8.14 -12.51
N PHE A 272 -17.00 -6.83 -12.72
CA PHE A 272 -16.54 -5.87 -11.74
C PHE A 272 -17.67 -5.50 -10.79
N ASP A 273 -17.50 -5.76 -9.50
CA ASP A 273 -18.38 -5.22 -8.48
C ASP A 273 -17.99 -3.78 -8.20
N ARG A 274 -18.86 -2.86 -8.62
CA ARG A 274 -18.72 -1.41 -8.40
C ARG A 274 -19.62 -0.91 -7.29
N SER A 275 -20.20 -1.80 -6.48
CA SER A 275 -21.03 -1.41 -5.33
C SER A 275 -20.21 -0.87 -4.17
N THR A 276 -18.91 -1.19 -4.12
CA THR A 276 -17.97 -0.81 -3.05
C THR A 276 -16.64 -0.28 -3.61
N LEU A 277 -15.85 0.34 -2.75
CA LEU A 277 -14.47 0.78 -3.03
C LEU A 277 -13.50 0.00 -2.14
N ALA A 278 -12.48 -0.61 -2.75
CA ALA A 278 -11.48 -1.39 -2.04
C ALA A 278 -10.52 -0.53 -1.19
N LEU A 279 -10.28 0.73 -1.61
CA LEU A 279 -9.30 1.60 -0.97
C LEU A 279 -9.96 2.69 -0.12
N ASP A 280 -9.54 2.80 1.14
CA ASP A 280 -10.04 3.82 2.07
C ASP A 280 -9.80 5.25 1.59
N VAL A 281 -8.73 5.50 0.83
CA VAL A 281 -8.50 6.80 0.22
C VAL A 281 -9.57 7.15 -0.82
N HIS A 282 -10.02 6.19 -1.64
CA HIS A 282 -11.09 6.44 -2.61
C HIS A 282 -12.42 6.69 -1.90
N ARG A 283 -12.67 6.01 -0.77
CA ARG A 283 -13.82 6.31 0.12
C ARG A 283 -13.71 7.75 0.63
N ALA A 284 -12.57 8.16 1.16
CA ALA A 284 -12.34 9.52 1.65
C ALA A 284 -12.54 10.59 0.56
N LEU A 285 -12.03 10.36 -0.66
CA LEU A 285 -12.17 11.28 -1.80
C LEU A 285 -13.61 11.46 -2.27
N CYS A 286 -14.53 10.58 -1.85
CA CYS A 286 -15.96 10.75 -2.07
C CYS A 286 -16.63 11.77 -1.12
N MET A 287 -16.05 12.08 0.04
CA MET A 287 -16.68 12.91 1.08
C MET A 287 -17.18 14.29 0.62
N PRO A 288 -16.47 15.04 -0.26
CA PRO A 288 -16.92 16.34 -0.77
C PRO A 288 -18.32 16.32 -1.39
N LEU A 289 -18.73 15.19 -1.98
CA LEU A 289 -20.04 15.03 -2.61
C LEU A 289 -21.20 15.11 -1.60
N ALA A 290 -20.94 14.95 -0.30
CA ALA A 290 -21.94 15.17 0.75
C ALA A 290 -22.02 16.63 1.21
N TRP A 291 -21.02 17.46 0.89
CA TRP A 291 -20.88 18.81 1.42
C TRP A 291 -21.34 19.90 0.45
N LEU A 292 -21.40 19.57 -0.85
CA LEU A 292 -21.84 20.48 -1.89
C LEU A 292 -23.35 20.74 -1.83
N PRO A 293 -23.80 21.98 -2.05
CA PRO A 293 -25.22 22.31 -2.05
C PRO A 293 -25.91 21.76 -3.32
N LYS A 294 -27.17 21.34 -3.18
CA LYS A 294 -27.98 20.80 -4.30
C LYS A 294 -28.14 21.77 -5.50
N ALA A 295 -27.89 23.06 -5.30
CA ALA A 295 -27.92 24.06 -6.36
C ALA A 295 -26.83 23.86 -7.42
N HIS A 296 -25.79 23.08 -7.13
CA HIS A 296 -24.71 22.76 -8.06
C HIS A 296 -25.05 21.60 -9.01
N LEU A 297 -26.20 20.94 -8.85
CA LEU A 297 -26.56 19.81 -9.69
C LEU A 297 -26.94 20.26 -11.12
N PRO A 298 -26.51 19.55 -12.18
CA PRO A 298 -25.68 18.35 -12.12
C PRO A 298 -24.19 18.68 -11.90
N LEU A 299 -23.51 17.89 -11.07
CA LEU A 299 -22.11 18.11 -10.70
C LEU A 299 -21.17 17.88 -11.88
N HIS A 300 -20.09 18.65 -11.88
CA HIS A 300 -18.92 18.43 -12.71
C HIS A 300 -17.71 18.04 -11.84
N VAL A 301 -17.23 16.80 -12.02
CA VAL A 301 -16.12 16.25 -11.22
C VAL A 301 -14.91 15.99 -12.10
N GLY A 302 -13.75 16.46 -11.68
CA GLY A 302 -12.46 16.15 -12.29
C GLY A 302 -11.63 15.25 -11.39
N VAL A 303 -10.98 14.23 -11.94
CA VAL A 303 -10.07 13.33 -11.21
C VAL A 303 -8.71 13.29 -11.92
N LEU A 304 -7.71 13.93 -11.31
CA LEU A 304 -6.32 13.89 -11.77
C LEU A 304 -5.61 12.70 -11.12
N GLY A 305 -5.00 11.85 -11.94
CA GLY A 305 -4.47 10.55 -11.49
C GLY A 305 -5.59 9.51 -11.46
N ALA A 306 -6.31 9.36 -12.56
CA ALA A 306 -7.44 8.45 -12.59
C ALA A 306 -7.05 6.96 -12.50
N GLY A 307 -5.79 6.61 -12.78
CA GLY A 307 -5.31 5.23 -12.71
C GLY A 307 -6.17 4.31 -13.57
N ALA A 308 -6.63 3.19 -13.00
CA ALA A 308 -7.55 2.28 -13.69
C ALA A 308 -9.02 2.76 -13.74
N CYS A 309 -9.28 4.02 -13.37
CA CYS A 309 -10.58 4.65 -13.24
C CYS A 309 -11.53 3.99 -12.23
N THR A 310 -11.01 3.33 -11.18
CA THR A 310 -11.87 2.73 -10.13
C THR A 310 -12.80 3.79 -9.52
N LEU A 311 -12.26 4.91 -9.03
CA LEU A 311 -13.06 5.98 -8.44
C LEU A 311 -14.03 6.61 -9.46
N PRO A 312 -13.61 7.03 -10.67
CA PRO A 312 -14.53 7.53 -11.68
C PRO A 312 -15.68 6.56 -12.02
N LEU A 313 -15.37 5.28 -12.26
CA LEU A 313 -16.38 4.29 -12.60
C LEU A 313 -17.34 4.00 -11.45
N PHE A 314 -16.87 4.08 -10.21
CA PHE A 314 -17.70 3.99 -9.02
C PHE A 314 -18.69 5.17 -8.95
N LEU A 315 -18.22 6.41 -9.14
CA LEU A 315 -19.11 7.58 -9.16
C LEU A 315 -20.14 7.50 -10.28
N LEU A 316 -19.73 7.04 -11.46
CA LEU A 316 -20.61 6.89 -12.62
C LEU A 316 -21.75 5.88 -12.39
N GLU A 317 -21.48 4.81 -11.65
CA GLU A 317 -22.46 3.75 -11.33
C GLU A 317 -23.54 4.24 -10.35
N HIS A 318 -23.16 5.10 -9.39
CA HIS A 318 -24.03 5.47 -8.27
C HIS A 318 -24.72 6.83 -8.39
N TYR A 319 -24.30 7.67 -9.33
CA TYR A 319 -24.94 8.96 -9.58
C TYR A 319 -25.73 8.94 -10.88
N LEU A 320 -26.94 9.50 -10.83
CA LEU A 320 -27.78 9.66 -12.01
C LEU A 320 -27.31 10.87 -12.86
N PRO A 321 -27.65 10.94 -14.15
CA PRO A 321 -27.22 12.04 -15.02
C PRO A 321 -27.63 13.44 -14.55
N GLN A 322 -28.76 13.56 -13.84
CA GLN A 322 -29.20 14.83 -13.26
C GLN A 322 -28.43 15.23 -11.98
N GLU A 323 -27.65 14.32 -11.40
CA GLU A 323 -26.84 14.56 -10.21
C GLU A 323 -25.36 14.72 -10.54
N LEU A 324 -24.84 13.90 -11.46
CA LEU A 324 -23.49 13.99 -12.01
C LEU A 324 -23.61 14.14 -13.52
N GLY A 325 -23.27 15.31 -14.04
CA GLY A 325 -23.43 15.66 -15.45
C GLY A 325 -22.18 15.39 -16.27
N ARG A 326 -21.00 15.51 -15.64
CA ARG A 326 -19.71 15.30 -16.30
C ARG A 326 -18.65 14.81 -15.31
N LEU A 327 -17.83 13.88 -15.78
CA LEU A 327 -16.75 13.26 -15.04
C LEU A 327 -15.50 13.16 -15.94
N ASP A 328 -14.53 14.05 -15.70
CA ASP A 328 -13.26 14.07 -16.42
C ASP A 328 -12.21 13.27 -15.64
N ALA A 329 -11.77 12.15 -16.20
CA ALA A 329 -10.70 11.31 -15.66
C ALA A 329 -9.41 11.58 -16.44
N VAL A 330 -8.36 12.03 -15.75
CA VAL A 330 -7.10 12.47 -16.36
C VAL A 330 -5.98 11.53 -15.93
N GLU A 331 -5.35 10.90 -16.92
CA GLU A 331 -4.26 9.93 -16.73
C GLU A 331 -3.23 10.10 -17.86
N PRO A 332 -2.02 10.59 -17.59
CA PRO A 332 -1.02 10.86 -18.64
C PRO A 332 -0.46 9.61 -19.31
N SER A 333 -0.47 8.45 -18.64
CA SER A 333 0.13 7.23 -19.19
C SER A 333 -0.80 6.53 -20.18
N SER A 334 -0.34 6.44 -21.43
CA SER A 334 -1.01 5.65 -22.47
C SER A 334 -1.11 4.17 -22.08
N GLN A 335 -0.10 3.64 -21.38
CA GLN A 335 -0.10 2.27 -20.89
C GLN A 335 -1.15 2.07 -19.81
N VAL A 336 -1.23 2.94 -18.79
CA VAL A 336 -2.26 2.85 -17.74
C VAL A 336 -3.66 2.95 -18.36
N ASN A 337 -3.88 3.88 -19.28
CA ASN A 337 -5.14 3.99 -20.01
C ASN A 337 -5.48 2.72 -20.82
N SER A 338 -4.47 2.07 -21.42
CA SER A 338 -4.64 0.79 -22.13
C SER A 338 -5.02 -0.34 -21.16
N ILE A 339 -4.33 -0.46 -20.02
CA ILE A 339 -4.64 -1.42 -18.96
C ILE A 339 -6.07 -1.23 -18.47
N ALA A 340 -6.47 0.01 -18.20
CA ALA A 340 -7.77 0.33 -17.67
C ALA A 340 -8.90 0.01 -18.66
N ARG A 341 -8.68 0.25 -19.96
CA ARG A 341 -9.59 -0.15 -21.05
C ARG A 341 -9.73 -1.66 -21.21
N ARG A 342 -8.64 -2.39 -21.08
CA ARG A 342 -8.59 -3.83 -21.35
C ARG A 342 -8.99 -4.68 -20.16
N PHE A 343 -8.66 -4.26 -18.93
CA PHE A 343 -8.75 -5.12 -17.75
C PHE A 343 -9.66 -4.58 -16.62
N PHE A 344 -10.15 -3.34 -16.71
CA PHE A 344 -11.00 -2.71 -15.68
C PHE A 344 -12.36 -2.22 -16.22
N GLY A 345 -12.72 -2.61 -17.44
CA GLY A 345 -14.06 -2.39 -18.00
C GLY A 345 -14.37 -0.94 -18.40
N ILE A 346 -13.35 -0.10 -18.62
CA ILE A 346 -13.55 1.28 -19.11
C ILE A 346 -14.17 1.28 -20.51
N THR A 347 -13.77 0.38 -21.41
CA THR A 347 -14.26 0.36 -22.80
C THR A 347 -15.78 0.29 -22.86
N SER A 348 -16.39 -0.61 -22.08
CA SER A 348 -17.84 -0.74 -21.97
C SER A 348 -18.48 0.48 -21.30
N ALA A 349 -17.81 1.10 -20.34
CA ALA A 349 -18.30 2.30 -19.66
C ALA A 349 -18.38 3.52 -20.61
N LEU A 350 -17.37 3.74 -21.44
CA LEU A 350 -17.34 4.84 -22.41
C LEU A 350 -18.38 4.68 -23.52
N GLN A 351 -18.75 3.44 -23.86
CA GLN A 351 -19.79 3.17 -24.85
C GLN A 351 -21.20 3.42 -24.31
N ARG A 352 -21.42 3.21 -23.00
CA ARG A 352 -22.75 3.29 -22.38
C ARG A 352 -23.07 4.65 -21.78
N ASP A 353 -22.06 5.43 -21.40
CA ASP A 353 -22.25 6.66 -20.63
C ASP A 353 -21.34 7.80 -21.12
N LEU A 354 -21.96 8.84 -21.65
CA LEU A 354 -21.26 10.01 -22.23
C LEU A 354 -20.72 10.97 -21.16
N ARG A 355 -21.06 10.77 -19.89
CA ARG A 355 -20.59 11.63 -18.79
C ARG A 355 -19.12 11.42 -18.49
N LEU A 356 -18.61 10.20 -18.69
CA LEU A 356 -17.21 9.87 -18.48
C LEU A 356 -16.36 10.28 -19.68
N VAL A 357 -15.35 11.11 -19.45
CA VAL A 357 -14.39 11.52 -20.47
C VAL A 357 -12.98 11.24 -19.96
N ILE A 358 -12.19 10.49 -20.75
CA ILE A 358 -10.79 10.19 -20.44
C ILE A 358 -9.88 11.17 -21.16
N HIS A 359 -8.91 11.75 -20.42
CA HIS A 359 -7.88 12.63 -20.96
C HIS A 359 -6.50 12.04 -20.75
N GLU A 360 -5.82 11.72 -21.85
CA GLU A 360 -4.41 11.31 -21.83
C GLU A 360 -3.50 12.54 -21.83
N LYS A 361 -3.38 13.19 -20.66
CA LYS A 361 -2.65 14.45 -20.46
C LYS A 361 -2.06 14.51 -19.05
N MET A 362 -1.01 15.32 -18.88
CA MET A 362 -0.59 15.76 -17.54
C MET A 362 -1.71 16.58 -16.90
N GLY A 363 -1.88 16.43 -15.58
CA GLY A 363 -2.93 17.14 -14.83
C GLY A 363 -2.77 18.65 -14.91
N GLU A 364 -1.53 19.14 -14.86
CA GLU A 364 -1.14 20.53 -15.02
C GLU A 364 -1.62 21.09 -16.38
N ASP A 365 -1.34 20.37 -17.46
CA ASP A 365 -1.69 20.77 -18.83
C ASP A 365 -3.21 20.72 -19.07
N PHE A 366 -3.90 19.77 -18.43
CA PHE A 366 -5.35 19.68 -18.48
C PHE A 366 -6.02 20.88 -17.78
N LEU A 367 -5.54 21.26 -16.60
CA LEU A 367 -6.13 22.39 -15.85
C LEU A 367 -5.89 23.75 -16.50
N GLN A 368 -4.81 23.90 -17.29
CA GLN A 368 -4.52 25.14 -18.01
C GLN A 368 -5.45 25.40 -19.20
N GLN A 369 -6.13 24.37 -19.73
CA GLN A 369 -7.07 24.54 -20.83
C GLN A 369 -8.35 25.22 -20.36
N GLU A 370 -8.93 26.09 -21.19
CA GLU A 370 -10.25 26.65 -20.90
C GLU A 370 -11.30 25.54 -20.85
N GLY A 371 -12.23 25.64 -19.90
CA GLY A 371 -13.29 24.67 -19.73
C GLY A 371 -14.24 25.09 -18.62
N GLU A 372 -15.30 24.31 -18.45
CA GLU A 372 -16.25 24.51 -17.35
C GLU A 372 -15.56 24.34 -16.00
N ALA A 373 -16.09 25.04 -15.00
CA ALA A 373 -15.60 24.95 -13.63
C ALA A 373 -16.00 23.61 -13.01
N PHE A 374 -15.18 23.09 -12.10
CA PHE A 374 -15.43 21.86 -11.36
C PHE A 374 -16.11 22.16 -10.03
N ASP A 375 -17.09 21.34 -9.67
CA ASP A 375 -17.64 21.34 -8.31
C ASP A 375 -16.72 20.59 -7.34
N VAL A 376 -16.13 19.49 -7.84
CA VAL A 376 -15.07 18.75 -7.13
C VAL A 376 -13.93 18.51 -8.10
N LEU A 377 -12.72 18.87 -7.66
CA LEU A 377 -11.49 18.47 -8.33
C LEU A 377 -10.70 17.57 -7.38
N VAL A 378 -10.37 16.38 -7.83
CA VAL A 378 -9.59 15.38 -7.08
C VAL A 378 -8.17 15.32 -7.63
N VAL A 379 -7.19 15.31 -6.73
CA VAL A 379 -5.79 15.04 -7.01
C VAL A 379 -5.41 13.75 -6.29
N ASP A 380 -5.34 12.66 -7.03
CA ASP A 380 -4.94 11.33 -6.58
C ASP A 380 -3.77 10.82 -7.45
N VAL A 381 -2.71 11.62 -7.51
CA VAL A 381 -1.54 11.37 -8.36
C VAL A 381 -0.39 10.89 -7.50
N GLU A 382 0.25 9.79 -7.88
CA GLU A 382 1.45 9.26 -7.23
C GLU A 382 2.71 9.88 -7.85
N ALA A 383 3.74 10.20 -7.04
CA ALA A 383 4.95 10.88 -7.50
C ALA A 383 6.02 9.94 -8.10
N GLY A 384 5.84 8.63 -7.99
CA GLY A 384 6.80 7.57 -8.35
C GLY A 384 7.91 7.43 -7.32
N GLU A 385 8.65 8.53 -7.10
CA GLU A 385 9.71 8.65 -6.10
C GLU A 385 9.38 9.78 -5.11
N SER A 386 9.75 9.58 -3.84
CA SER A 386 9.60 10.62 -2.81
C SER A 386 10.48 11.83 -3.15
N CYS A 387 9.88 13.00 -3.18
CA CYS A 387 10.60 14.28 -3.33
C CYS A 387 10.27 15.17 -2.13
N GLU A 388 11.29 15.68 -1.44
CA GLU A 388 11.13 16.45 -0.20
C GLU A 388 10.31 15.72 0.89
N GLY A 389 10.33 14.39 0.90
CA GLY A 389 9.54 13.58 1.83
C GLY A 389 8.06 13.44 1.44
N VAL A 390 7.68 13.82 0.22
CA VAL A 390 6.32 13.71 -0.33
C VAL A 390 6.30 12.64 -1.43
N ARG A 391 5.46 11.61 -1.23
CA ARG A 391 5.21 10.53 -2.20
C ARG A 391 3.96 10.75 -3.05
N ALA A 392 3.01 11.51 -2.54
CA ALA A 392 1.84 11.95 -3.30
C ALA A 392 1.32 13.29 -2.74
N PRO A 393 0.86 14.23 -3.58
CA PRO A 393 1.06 14.25 -5.02
C PRO A 393 2.49 14.67 -5.42
N PRO A 394 2.86 14.64 -6.72
CA PRO A 394 4.11 15.28 -7.18
C PRO A 394 4.23 16.71 -6.66
N ILE A 395 5.42 17.12 -6.22
CA ILE A 395 5.63 18.40 -5.54
C ILE A 395 5.21 19.61 -6.40
N GLY A 396 5.24 19.49 -7.73
CA GLY A 396 4.74 20.49 -8.68
C GLY A 396 3.24 20.79 -8.51
N MET A 397 2.44 19.78 -8.13
CA MET A 397 1.00 19.91 -7.84
C MET A 397 0.72 20.52 -6.46
N LEU A 398 1.73 20.71 -5.62
CA LEU A 398 1.65 21.50 -4.38
C LEU A 398 2.22 22.91 -4.57
N GLY A 399 2.74 23.21 -5.76
CA GLY A 399 3.27 24.53 -6.10
C GLY A 399 2.17 25.59 -6.18
N PRO A 400 2.48 26.87 -5.88
CA PRO A 400 1.50 27.95 -5.88
C PRO A 400 0.82 28.14 -7.24
N HIS A 401 1.54 27.93 -8.35
CA HIS A 401 0.98 28.03 -9.69
C HIS A 401 -0.14 27.01 -9.91
N PHE A 402 0.14 25.72 -9.68
CA PHE A 402 -0.87 24.67 -9.85
C PHE A 402 -2.07 24.88 -8.94
N LEU A 403 -1.85 25.14 -7.65
CA LEU A 403 -2.93 25.35 -6.69
C LEU A 403 -3.80 26.56 -7.05
N GLN A 404 -3.21 27.64 -7.57
CA GLN A 404 -3.95 28.80 -8.07
C GLN A 404 -4.79 28.46 -9.30
N THR A 405 -4.22 27.72 -10.26
CA THR A 405 -4.96 27.24 -11.43
C THR A 405 -6.12 26.33 -11.01
N ALA A 406 -5.87 25.36 -10.13
CA ALA A 406 -6.90 24.47 -9.60
C ALA A 406 -8.03 25.25 -8.91
N LYS A 407 -7.69 26.22 -8.05
CA LYS A 407 -8.66 27.09 -7.40
C LYS A 407 -9.48 27.91 -8.39
N TYR A 408 -8.84 28.47 -9.43
CA TYR A 408 -9.53 29.20 -10.49
C TYR A 408 -10.48 28.32 -11.31
N ARG A 409 -10.14 27.03 -11.46
CA ARG A 409 -10.97 26.03 -12.15
C ARG A 409 -12.10 25.48 -11.28
N LEU A 410 -12.16 25.79 -9.99
CA LEU A 410 -13.29 25.41 -9.14
C LEU A 410 -14.44 26.41 -9.26
N ALA A 411 -15.67 25.90 -9.26
CA ALA A 411 -16.86 26.74 -9.09
C ALA A 411 -16.81 27.45 -7.71
N PRO A 412 -17.53 28.57 -7.53
CA PRO A 412 -17.70 29.16 -6.20
C PRO A 412 -18.30 28.12 -5.24
N GLY A 413 -17.65 27.87 -4.11
CA GLY A 413 -18.04 26.81 -3.16
C GLY A 413 -17.58 25.40 -3.55
N GLY A 414 -16.88 25.24 -4.67
CA GLY A 414 -16.28 23.98 -5.10
C GLY A 414 -15.13 23.54 -4.18
N ILE A 415 -14.74 22.27 -4.27
CA ILE A 415 -13.79 21.65 -3.35
C ILE A 415 -12.64 20.99 -4.12
N LEU A 416 -11.40 21.32 -3.75
CA LEU A 416 -10.21 20.57 -4.17
C LEU A 416 -9.91 19.50 -3.12
N ALA A 417 -10.01 18.23 -3.49
CA ALA A 417 -9.63 17.09 -2.65
C ALA A 417 -8.24 16.59 -3.06
N VAL A 418 -7.29 16.52 -2.14
CA VAL A 418 -5.91 16.12 -2.42
C VAL A 418 -5.52 14.96 -1.51
N ASN A 419 -5.15 13.83 -2.11
CA ASN A 419 -4.51 12.73 -1.41
C ASN A 419 -3.02 13.06 -1.19
N VAL A 420 -2.59 13.13 0.08
CA VAL A 420 -1.23 13.47 0.47
C VAL A 420 -0.59 12.30 1.21
N ILE A 421 0.54 11.81 0.69
CA ILE A 421 1.37 10.79 1.33
C ILE A 421 2.73 11.42 1.61
N THR A 422 3.10 11.46 2.88
CA THR A 422 4.41 11.96 3.34
C THR A 422 5.18 10.90 4.11
N GLU A 423 6.49 11.08 4.22
CA GLU A 423 7.41 10.19 4.95
C GLU A 423 7.66 10.66 6.39
N SER A 424 7.34 11.91 6.69
CA SER A 424 7.52 12.47 8.02
C SER A 424 6.51 13.59 8.32
N LYS A 425 6.39 13.93 9.60
CA LYS A 425 5.55 15.05 10.04
C LYS A 425 6.05 16.38 9.49
N GLU A 426 7.36 16.57 9.40
CA GLU A 426 7.96 17.79 8.87
C GLU A 426 7.61 18.00 7.39
N ALA A 427 7.59 16.92 6.61
CA ALA A 427 7.12 16.97 5.23
C ALA A 427 5.63 17.34 5.16
N LEU A 428 4.79 16.78 6.02
CA LEU A 428 3.37 17.16 6.10
C LEU A 428 3.17 18.64 6.46
N ASP A 429 3.93 19.15 7.44
CA ASP A 429 3.87 20.56 7.86
C ASP A 429 4.27 21.50 6.70
N ASP A 430 5.24 21.11 5.86
CA ASP A 430 5.61 21.86 4.65
C ASP A 430 4.51 21.82 3.57
N VAL A 431 3.85 20.68 3.37
CA VAL A 431 2.66 20.57 2.50
C VAL A 431 1.56 21.52 2.96
N GLU A 432 1.27 21.56 4.27
CA GLU A 432 0.27 22.48 4.83
C GLU A 432 0.64 23.95 4.59
N SER A 433 1.93 24.31 4.72
CA SER A 433 2.42 25.65 4.40
C SER A 433 2.22 26.00 2.93
N LYS A 434 2.55 25.09 2.00
CA LYS A 434 2.37 25.27 0.56
C LYS A 434 0.89 25.48 0.20
N ILE A 435 -0.01 24.67 0.75
CA ILE A 435 -1.46 24.79 0.55
C ILE A 435 -1.99 26.12 1.11
N GLY A 436 -1.55 26.52 2.31
CA GLY A 436 -1.96 27.76 3.01
C GLY A 436 -1.66 29.06 2.24
N ARG A 437 -0.75 29.03 1.26
CA ARG A 437 -0.47 30.18 0.39
C ARG A 437 -1.61 30.48 -0.59
N VAL A 438 -2.52 29.54 -0.84
CA VAL A 438 -3.58 29.65 -1.86
C VAL A 438 -4.97 29.43 -1.28
N PHE A 439 -5.12 28.42 -0.41
CA PHE A 439 -6.37 28.10 0.26
C PHE A 439 -6.30 28.54 1.72
N SER A 440 -7.37 29.17 2.21
CA SER A 440 -7.43 29.72 3.56
C SER A 440 -7.94 28.72 4.59
N ARG A 441 -8.81 27.80 4.17
CA ARG A 441 -9.48 26.83 5.05
C ARG A 441 -9.90 25.57 4.30
N GLY A 442 -10.20 24.54 5.08
CA GLY A 442 -10.68 23.25 4.60
C GLY A 442 -10.84 22.24 5.73
N LEU A 443 -10.94 20.98 5.35
CA LEU A 443 -10.93 19.85 6.29
C LEU A 443 -9.73 18.95 5.98
N ARG A 444 -9.25 18.22 6.98
CA ARG A 444 -8.20 17.21 6.83
C ARG A 444 -8.64 15.91 7.50
N LEU A 445 -8.66 14.83 6.73
CA LEU A 445 -8.85 13.47 7.23
C LEU A 445 -7.49 12.78 7.36
N SER A 446 -7.17 12.28 8.55
CA SER A 446 -5.94 11.51 8.80
C SER A 446 -6.24 10.02 8.68
N LEU A 447 -5.72 9.39 7.63
CA LEU A 447 -5.76 7.95 7.40
C LEU A 447 -4.47 7.30 7.92
N PRO A 448 -4.40 5.96 8.07
CA PRO A 448 -3.20 5.29 8.60
C PRO A 448 -1.91 5.58 7.82
N SER A 449 -2.00 5.71 6.50
CA SER A 449 -0.84 5.85 5.61
C SER A 449 -0.82 7.17 4.82
N ASN A 450 -1.87 7.99 4.92
CA ASN A 450 -2.04 9.19 4.10
C ASN A 450 -2.93 10.23 4.80
N SER A 451 -2.96 11.45 4.27
CA SER A 451 -3.86 12.52 4.70
C SER A 451 -4.63 13.03 3.50
N VAL A 452 -5.94 13.18 3.63
CA VAL A 452 -6.78 13.77 2.58
C VAL A 452 -7.16 15.18 2.98
N PHE A 453 -6.75 16.16 2.17
CA PHE A 453 -7.10 17.56 2.33
C PHE A 453 -8.32 17.89 1.47
N PHE A 454 -9.29 18.58 2.05
CA PHE A 454 -10.49 19.08 1.36
C PHE A 454 -10.51 20.60 1.44
N LEU A 455 -10.11 21.26 0.37
CA LEU A 455 -9.82 22.69 0.34
C LEU A 455 -10.98 23.44 -0.32
N PHE A 456 -11.56 24.39 0.40
CA PHE A 456 -12.79 25.06 -0.03
C PHE A 456 -12.50 26.29 -0.89
N ASN A 457 -13.14 26.39 -2.05
CA ASN A 457 -13.10 27.56 -2.92
C ASN A 457 -14.14 28.60 -2.51
N GLU A 458 -13.94 29.17 -1.33
CA GLU A 458 -14.80 30.20 -0.76
C GLU A 458 -13.99 31.46 -0.46
N GLU A 459 -14.67 32.61 -0.40
CA GLU A 459 -14.07 33.81 0.17
C GLU A 459 -13.74 33.56 1.66
N LYS A 460 -12.70 34.23 2.15
CA LYS A 460 -12.27 34.07 3.54
C LYS A 460 -13.39 34.52 4.48
N ASP A 461 -14.02 33.55 5.16
CA ASP A 461 -14.97 33.78 6.25
C ASP A 461 -14.29 33.37 7.57
N ASP A 462 -14.25 34.30 8.54
CA ASP A 462 -13.65 34.11 9.87
C ASP A 462 -14.45 33.14 10.76
N LYS A 463 -15.56 32.59 10.27
CA LYS A 463 -16.31 31.55 10.97
C LYS A 463 -15.52 30.25 11.06
N PHE A 464 -15.58 29.68 12.26
CA PHE A 464 -15.09 28.35 12.56
C PHE A 464 -15.83 27.29 11.73
N LEU A 465 -15.12 26.29 11.22
CA LEU A 465 -15.72 25.18 10.50
C LEU A 465 -16.39 24.22 11.51
N ASP A 466 -17.71 24.02 11.38
CA ASP A 466 -18.44 23.03 12.16
C ASP A 466 -18.14 21.61 11.66
N VAL A 467 -17.00 21.05 12.07
CA VAL A 467 -16.57 19.68 11.71
C VAL A 467 -17.67 18.66 12.04
N ALA A 468 -18.36 18.81 13.18
CA ALA A 468 -19.45 17.92 13.55
C ALA A 468 -20.64 18.04 12.57
N GLY A 469 -20.90 19.25 12.05
CA GLY A 469 -21.83 19.50 10.96
C GLY A 469 -21.46 18.73 9.68
N TYR A 470 -20.21 18.82 9.24
CA TYR A 470 -19.73 18.08 8.07
C TYR A 470 -19.79 16.56 8.26
N VAL A 471 -19.47 16.06 9.46
CA VAL A 471 -19.65 14.63 9.82
C VAL A 471 -21.12 14.23 9.72
N ARG A 472 -22.05 15.04 10.25
CA ARG A 472 -23.50 14.78 10.11
C ARG A 472 -23.95 14.76 8.65
N MET A 473 -23.41 15.64 7.80
CA MET A 473 -23.73 15.65 6.37
C MET A 473 -23.29 14.34 5.68
N VAL A 474 -22.10 13.83 6.01
CA VAL A 474 -21.64 12.52 5.54
C VAL A 474 -22.55 11.40 6.04
N GLN A 475 -22.88 11.38 7.33
CA GLN A 475 -23.76 10.36 7.93
C GLN A 475 -25.19 10.39 7.39
N ASN A 476 -25.67 11.55 6.93
CA ASN A 476 -27.02 11.71 6.37
C ASN A 476 -27.08 11.50 4.86
N SER A 477 -25.94 11.34 4.18
CA SER A 477 -25.90 11.12 2.74
C SER A 477 -26.12 9.65 2.42
N ALA A 478 -27.14 9.36 1.60
CA ALA A 478 -27.44 8.01 1.14
C ALA A 478 -26.24 7.41 0.39
N PHE A 479 -25.60 8.18 -0.49
CA PHE A 479 -24.43 7.72 -1.23
C PHE A 479 -23.25 7.35 -0.30
N GLN A 480 -23.00 8.19 0.71
CA GLN A 480 -21.92 7.96 1.66
C GLN A 480 -22.15 6.77 2.59
N THR A 481 -23.41 6.53 2.97
CA THR A 481 -23.78 5.44 3.89
C THR A 481 -23.94 4.10 3.18
N GLN A 482 -24.53 4.09 1.98
CA GLN A 482 -24.88 2.86 1.26
C GLN A 482 -23.75 2.34 0.38
N TYR A 483 -22.93 3.22 -0.21
CA TYR A 483 -21.95 2.84 -1.22
C TYR A 483 -20.51 3.16 -0.80
N ALA A 484 -20.20 4.44 -0.55
CA ALA A 484 -18.82 4.82 -0.21
C ALA A 484 -18.42 4.40 1.23
N GLN A 485 -19.39 4.07 2.07
CA GLN A 485 -19.24 3.64 3.47
C GLN A 485 -18.34 4.57 4.31
N THR A 486 -18.29 5.87 4.02
CA THR A 486 -17.41 6.81 4.71
C THR A 486 -17.72 7.04 6.20
N PRO A 487 -18.93 6.81 6.74
CA PRO A 487 -19.16 6.85 8.19
C PRO A 487 -18.34 5.83 8.98
N GLU A 488 -18.08 4.65 8.41
CA GLU A 488 -17.22 3.65 9.06
C GLU A 488 -15.78 4.14 9.15
N LEU A 489 -15.30 4.79 8.08
CA LEU A 489 -13.98 5.42 8.04
C LEU A 489 -13.86 6.54 9.10
N LEU A 490 -14.91 7.35 9.29
CA LEU A 490 -14.96 8.37 10.34
C LEU A 490 -15.05 7.77 11.76
N GLY A 491 -15.37 6.48 11.90
CA GLY A 491 -15.34 5.76 13.17
C GLY A 491 -13.91 5.41 13.62
N THR A 492 -12.96 5.33 12.69
CA THR A 492 -11.56 4.95 12.95
C THR A 492 -10.56 6.05 12.64
N CYS A 493 -10.93 7.02 11.79
CA CYS A 493 -10.07 8.09 11.30
C CYS A 493 -10.57 9.46 11.77
N GLN A 494 -9.63 10.39 11.98
CA GLN A 494 -9.96 11.71 12.51
C GLN A 494 -10.13 12.74 11.38
N LEU A 495 -11.34 13.30 11.28
CA LEU A 495 -11.62 14.50 10.47
C LEU A 495 -11.41 15.75 11.33
N THR A 496 -10.62 16.70 10.85
CA THR A 496 -10.25 17.93 11.56
C THR A 496 -10.45 19.15 10.68
N ALA A 497 -10.73 20.29 11.31
CA ALA A 497 -10.67 21.57 10.60
C ALA A 497 -9.21 21.90 10.28
N TRP A 498 -8.95 22.30 9.05
CA TRP A 498 -7.66 22.79 8.61
C TRP A 498 -7.78 24.27 8.23
N HIS A 499 -6.84 25.07 8.74
CA HIS A 499 -6.78 26.51 8.50
C HIS A 499 -5.34 26.89 8.15
N SER A 500 -5.17 27.78 7.18
CA SER A 500 -3.85 28.34 6.90
C SER A 500 -3.34 29.09 8.13
N SER A 501 -2.13 28.78 8.58
CA SER A 501 -1.47 29.43 9.72
C SER A 501 -0.92 30.84 9.41
N ASN A 502 -1.51 31.56 8.45
CA ASN A 502 -1.00 32.87 8.01
C ASN A 502 -1.13 33.94 9.10
#